data_AF-A0A7V3D3K2-F1
#
_entry.id   AF-A0A7V3D3K2-F1
#
_cell.length_a   1.000
_cell.length_b   1.000
_cell.length_c   1.000
_cell.angle_alpha   90.00
_cell.angle_beta   90.00
_cell.angle_gamma   90.00
#
_symmetry.space_group_name_H-M   'P 1'
#
loop_
_entity.id
_entity.type
_entity.pdbx_description
1 polymer ?
#
loop_
_entity_poly.entity_id
_entity_poly.type
_entity_poly.pdbx_seq_one_letter_code
_entity_poly.pdbx_strand_id
1 'polypeptide(L)'
;MSDVKLPFGKYKGKRLARVPVDYLRWCLGAFRNLDDALRRAIEAEIARRGEEPGPDESEAGPGQTAQEKPAKTEVGVASPLGMSLLASVRMIYRNLALAYYPDRGGSPDAMRALNDFHEQVQELLTRTFKEL
;
A
#
# COMPACT_ATOMS: atom_id res chain seq x y z
N MET A 1 21.73 5.17 -12.03
CA MET A 1 21.10 5.27 -10.69
C MET A 1 20.44 6.62 -10.58
N SER A 2 19.11 6.67 -10.59
CA SER A 2 18.38 7.94 -10.60
C SER A 2 18.51 8.61 -9.22
N ASP A 3 19.32 9.67 -9.12
CA ASP A 3 19.47 10.49 -7.90
C ASP A 3 18.25 11.38 -7.61
N VAL A 4 17.16 11.16 -8.35
CA VAL A 4 15.92 11.93 -8.23
C VAL A 4 15.30 11.68 -6.86
N LYS A 5 15.04 12.77 -6.14
CA LYS A 5 14.40 12.78 -4.83
C LYS A 5 12.94 13.20 -4.96
N LEU A 6 12.06 12.64 -4.13
CA LEU A 6 10.68 13.09 -4.06
C LEU A 6 10.62 14.51 -3.46
N PRO A 7 9.97 15.48 -4.12
CA PRO A 7 9.90 16.85 -3.59
C PRO A 7 8.76 17.07 -2.58
N PHE A 8 7.86 16.10 -2.41
CA PHE A 8 6.66 16.22 -1.58
C PHE A 8 6.26 14.89 -0.92
N GLY A 9 5.26 14.95 -0.05
CA GLY A 9 4.63 13.79 0.58
C GLY A 9 5.45 13.17 1.71
N LYS A 10 5.04 11.96 2.13
CA LYS A 10 5.63 11.22 3.26
C LYS A 10 7.12 10.91 3.05
N TYR A 11 7.55 10.78 1.80
CA TYR A 11 8.93 10.45 1.42
C TYR A 11 9.70 11.65 0.85
N LYS A 12 9.30 12.88 1.20
CA LYS A 12 9.99 14.10 0.77
C LYS A 12 11.50 14.02 1.09
N GLY A 13 12.33 14.33 0.09
CA GLY A 13 13.79 14.29 0.18
C GLY A 13 14.41 12.89 0.06
N LYS A 14 13.61 11.82 0.04
CA LYS A 14 14.10 10.45 -0.19
C LYS A 14 14.26 10.21 -1.70
N ARG A 15 15.33 9.48 -2.06
CA ARG A 15 15.56 9.00 -3.44
C ARG A 15 14.46 8.04 -3.86
N LEU A 16 14.04 8.08 -5.12
CA LEU A 16 13.02 7.17 -5.66
C LEU A 16 13.35 5.70 -5.37
N ALA A 17 14.62 5.31 -5.46
CA ALA A 17 15.16 3.99 -5.11
C ALA A 17 14.83 3.49 -3.68
N ARG A 18 14.57 4.40 -2.74
CA ARG A 18 14.24 4.11 -1.34
C ARG A 18 12.75 4.26 -1.03
N VAL A 19 11.96 4.67 -2.01
CA VAL A 19 10.52 4.85 -1.88
C VAL A 19 9.83 3.54 -2.27
N PRO A 20 8.83 3.06 -1.52
CA PRO A 20 8.07 1.87 -1.88
C PRO A 20 7.38 2.00 -3.24
N VAL A 21 7.37 0.92 -4.03
CA VAL A 21 6.75 0.89 -5.37
C VAL A 21 5.27 1.29 -5.32
N ASP A 22 4.55 0.86 -4.30
CA ASP A 22 3.12 1.18 -4.17
C ASP A 22 2.85 2.64 -3.83
N TYR A 23 3.83 3.34 -3.24
CA TYR A 23 3.75 4.78 -3.06
C TYR A 23 4.03 5.51 -4.39
N LEU A 24 5.00 5.02 -5.16
CA LEU A 24 5.34 5.54 -6.48
C LEU A 24 4.17 5.39 -7.49
N ARG A 25 3.51 4.22 -7.50
CA ARG A 25 2.30 3.97 -8.30
C ARG A 25 1.17 4.91 -7.90
N TRP A 26 0.97 5.11 -6.60
CA TRP A 26 -0.02 6.06 -6.09
C TRP A 26 0.30 7.49 -6.56
N CYS A 27 1.57 7.93 -6.53
CA CYS A 27 1.95 9.27 -6.99
C CYS A 27 1.55 9.53 -8.46
N LEU A 28 1.67 8.54 -9.34
CA LEU A 28 1.28 8.68 -10.76
C LEU A 28 -0.24 8.86 -10.96
N GLY A 29 -1.06 8.28 -10.08
CA GLY A 29 -2.52 8.41 -10.14
C GLY A 29 -3.09 9.58 -9.34
N ALA A 30 -2.44 9.94 -8.22
CA ALA A 30 -2.94 10.95 -7.29
C ALA A 30 -2.60 12.39 -7.70
N PHE A 31 -1.45 12.60 -8.35
CA PHE A 31 -1.02 13.93 -8.77
C PHE A 31 -1.15 14.09 -10.28
N ARG A 32 -2.09 14.93 -10.72
CA ARG A 32 -2.29 15.22 -12.15
C ARG A 32 -1.25 16.20 -12.71
N ASN A 33 -0.69 17.06 -11.87
CA ASN A 33 0.33 18.06 -12.22
C ASN A 33 1.72 17.67 -11.69
N LEU A 34 2.11 16.41 -11.92
CA LEU A 34 3.48 15.98 -11.62
C LEU A 34 4.41 16.56 -12.69
N ASP A 35 5.59 17.03 -12.29
CA ASP A 35 6.63 17.43 -13.24
C ASP A 35 6.96 16.25 -14.18
N ASP A 36 7.07 16.53 -15.48
CA ASP A 36 7.25 15.49 -16.51
C ASP A 36 8.55 14.70 -16.33
N ALA A 37 9.62 15.35 -15.85
CA ALA A 37 10.88 14.66 -15.58
C ALA A 37 10.75 13.75 -14.36
N LEU A 38 10.06 14.21 -13.30
CA LEU A 38 9.77 13.39 -12.13
C LEU A 38 8.87 12.20 -12.48
N ARG A 39 7.87 12.40 -13.35
CA ARG A 39 6.95 11.36 -13.80
C ARG A 39 7.70 10.23 -14.50
N ARG A 40 8.52 10.59 -15.48
CA ARG A 40 9.38 9.64 -16.21
C ARG A 40 10.34 8.90 -15.27
N ALA A 41 10.90 9.59 -14.28
CA ALA A 41 11.79 8.97 -13.30
C ALA A 41 11.06 7.94 -12.41
N ILE A 42 9.81 8.22 -12.04
CA ILE A 42 8.97 7.30 -11.29
C ILE A 42 8.59 6.08 -12.13
N GLU A 43 8.13 6.28 -13.37
CA GLU A 43 7.78 5.20 -14.29
C GLU A 43 8.98 4.30 -14.59
N ALA A 44 10.15 4.90 -14.82
CA ALA A 44 11.40 4.15 -15.02
C ALA A 44 11.80 3.36 -13.78
N GLU A 45 11.62 3.91 -12.57
CA GLU A 45 11.94 3.19 -11.33
C GLU A 45 10.95 2.04 -11.05
N ILE A 46 9.68 2.21 -11.42
CA ILE A 46 8.67 1.13 -11.34
C ILE A 46 8.98 0.04 -12.36
N ALA A 47 9.28 0.40 -13.61
CA ALA A 47 9.64 -0.55 -14.67
C ALA A 47 10.91 -1.32 -14.29
N ARG A 48 11.94 -0.64 -13.77
CA ARG A 48 13.17 -1.27 -13.26
C ARG A 48 12.92 -2.26 -12.12
N ARG A 49 11.89 -2.03 -11.29
CA ARG A 49 11.50 -2.91 -10.17
C ARG A 49 10.44 -3.95 -10.53
N GLY A 50 9.93 -3.94 -11.76
CA GLY A 50 8.89 -4.86 -12.23
C GLY A 50 9.30 -6.34 -12.21
N GLU A 51 10.57 -6.65 -11.96
CA GLU A 51 11.11 -8.02 -11.92
C GLU A 51 11.39 -8.56 -10.50
N GLU A 52 11.47 -7.71 -9.45
CA GLU A 52 11.76 -8.20 -8.09
C GLU A 52 10.83 -7.59 -7.03
N PRO A 53 10.33 -8.41 -6.08
CA PRO A 53 9.59 -7.93 -4.94
C PRO A 53 10.51 -7.02 -4.10
N GLY A 54 10.09 -5.77 -3.93
CA GLY A 54 10.87 -4.76 -3.23
C GLY A 54 11.22 -5.15 -1.78
N PRO A 55 12.28 -4.55 -1.22
CA PRO A 55 12.75 -4.88 0.12
C PRO A 55 11.66 -4.60 1.17
N ASP A 56 11.51 -5.58 2.05
CA ASP A 56 10.67 -5.69 3.23
C ASP A 56 10.44 -4.34 3.94
N GLU A 57 9.19 -4.11 4.35
CA GLU A 57 8.63 -2.90 4.96
C GLU A 57 9.21 -2.57 6.36
N SER A 58 10.40 -3.06 6.71
CA SER A 58 10.84 -3.15 8.10
C SER A 58 11.84 -2.07 8.59
N GLU A 59 12.23 -1.06 7.80
CA GLU A 59 13.25 -0.09 8.26
C GLU A 59 13.02 1.35 7.75
N ALA A 60 12.17 2.14 8.44
CA ALA A 60 12.32 3.61 8.58
C ALA A 60 11.31 4.28 9.57
N GLY A 61 11.62 4.22 10.87
CA GLY A 61 11.43 5.35 11.81
C GLY A 61 10.28 5.26 12.84
N PRO A 62 10.51 5.71 14.10
CA PRO A 62 9.86 5.18 15.30
C PRO A 62 8.62 5.96 15.75
N GLY A 63 7.65 5.27 16.34
CA GLY A 63 6.57 5.88 17.12
C GLY A 63 5.22 5.16 17.08
N GLN A 64 5.12 4.04 17.83
CA GLN A 64 3.97 3.50 18.59
C GLN A 64 2.62 3.31 17.85
N THR A 65 1.91 2.18 17.94
CA THR A 65 1.73 1.24 19.05
C THR A 65 1.63 -0.20 18.55
N ALA A 66 2.15 -1.11 19.38
CA ALA A 66 2.00 -2.55 19.23
C ALA A 66 0.52 -2.96 19.30
N GLN A 67 0.03 -3.62 18.25
CA GLN A 67 -0.91 -4.71 18.39
C GLN A 67 -0.40 -5.89 17.56
N GLU A 68 -0.36 -7.02 18.25
CA GLU A 68 0.36 -8.22 17.86
C GLU A 68 -0.20 -8.84 16.59
N LYS A 69 0.74 -9.14 15.71
CA LYS A 69 0.59 -9.92 14.49
C LYS A 69 0.24 -11.37 14.87
N PRO A 70 -0.95 -11.92 14.57
CA PRO A 70 -1.09 -13.36 14.61
C PRO A 70 -0.41 -13.96 13.39
N ALA A 71 0.15 -15.13 13.67
CA ALA A 71 0.99 -15.98 12.87
C ALA A 71 0.63 -16.09 11.38
N LYS A 72 1.71 -16.19 10.61
CA LYS A 72 1.80 -16.81 9.27
C LYS A 72 0.81 -17.98 9.18
N THR A 73 -0.29 -17.78 8.46
CA THR A 73 -1.07 -18.90 7.95
C THR A 73 -0.55 -19.18 6.56
N GLU A 74 -0.01 -20.37 6.39
CA GLU A 74 0.51 -20.89 5.14
C GLU A 74 -0.56 -20.77 4.05
N VAL A 75 -0.24 -20.03 3.00
CA VAL A 75 -1.16 -19.76 1.91
C VAL A 75 -1.17 -20.98 1.02
N GLY A 76 -2.13 -21.88 1.26
CA GLY A 76 -2.58 -22.86 0.28
C GLY A 76 -2.94 -22.12 -1.01
N VAL A 77 -2.56 -22.71 -2.15
CA VAL A 77 -2.57 -22.13 -3.49
C VAL A 77 -3.90 -21.41 -3.78
N ALA A 78 -3.95 -20.10 -3.52
CA ALA A 78 -5.17 -19.32 -3.65
C ALA A 78 -5.52 -19.13 -5.13
N SER A 79 -6.79 -19.33 -5.46
CA SER A 79 -7.35 -19.11 -6.81
C SER A 79 -6.90 -17.75 -7.39
N PRO A 80 -6.50 -17.67 -8.68
CA PRO A 80 -6.13 -16.41 -9.33
C PRO A 80 -7.21 -15.32 -9.23
N LEU A 81 -8.49 -15.73 -9.19
CA LEU A 81 -9.61 -14.81 -8.96
C LEU A 81 -9.59 -14.25 -7.52
N GLY A 82 -9.34 -15.10 -6.52
CA GLY A 82 -9.22 -14.70 -5.13
C GLY A 82 -8.08 -13.70 -4.90
N MET A 83 -6.93 -13.91 -5.57
CA MET A 83 -5.78 -13.01 -5.47
C MET A 83 -6.06 -11.63 -6.09
N SER A 84 -6.73 -11.56 -7.24
CA SER A 84 -7.09 -10.30 -7.90
C SER A 84 -8.18 -9.52 -7.14
N LEU A 85 -9.16 -10.24 -6.55
CA LEU A 85 -10.19 -9.64 -5.71
C LEU A 85 -9.58 -9.11 -4.39
N LEU A 86 -8.69 -9.87 -3.75
CA LEU A 86 -7.99 -9.43 -2.54
C LEU A 86 -7.16 -8.17 -2.79
N ALA A 87 -6.46 -8.09 -3.94
CA ALA A 87 -5.72 -6.89 -4.33
C ALA A 87 -6.64 -5.68 -4.51
N SER A 88 -7.80 -5.87 -5.14
CA SER A 88 -8.81 -4.82 -5.36
C SER A 88 -9.39 -4.30 -4.04
N VAL A 89 -9.76 -5.21 -3.13
CA VAL A 89 -10.27 -4.85 -1.80
C VAL A 89 -9.23 -4.09 -0.98
N ARG A 90 -7.96 -4.54 -0.98
CA ARG A 90 -6.87 -3.83 -0.30
C ARG A 90 -6.67 -2.41 -0.85
N MET A 91 -6.78 -2.23 -2.16
CA MET A 91 -6.68 -0.91 -2.78
C MET A 91 -7.84 0.01 -2.34
N ILE A 92 -9.08 -0.49 -2.33
CA ILE A 92 -10.26 0.28 -1.89
C ILE A 92 -10.14 0.67 -0.42
N TYR A 93 -9.83 -0.30 0.45
CA TYR A 93 -9.64 -0.06 1.88
C TYR A 93 -8.59 1.01 2.13
N ARG A 94 -7.44 0.93 1.44
CA ARG A 94 -6.37 1.93 1.55
C ARG A 94 -6.83 3.33 1.15
N ASN A 95 -7.62 3.46 0.09
CA ASN A 95 -8.15 4.75 -0.35
C ASN A 95 -9.12 5.33 0.69
N LEU A 96 -10.01 4.50 1.25
CA LEU A 96 -10.95 4.92 2.30
C LEU A 96 -10.20 5.27 3.60
N ALA A 97 -9.22 4.48 4.00
CA ALA A 97 -8.41 4.73 5.19
C ALA A 97 -7.69 6.08 5.09
N LEU A 98 -7.19 6.44 3.91
CA LEU A 98 -6.53 7.73 3.69
C LEU A 98 -7.51 8.92 3.72
N ALA A 99 -8.78 8.70 3.38
CA ALA A 99 -9.84 9.71 3.40
C ALA A 99 -10.44 9.92 4.79
N TYR A 100 -10.59 8.84 5.56
CA TYR A 100 -11.18 8.86 6.90
C TYR A 100 -10.15 8.87 8.04
N TYR A 101 -8.86 9.03 7.72
CA TYR A 101 -7.81 9.06 8.73
C TYR A 101 -7.99 10.24 9.71
N PRO A 102 -7.89 10.02 11.03
CA PRO A 102 -8.08 11.07 12.03
C PRO A 102 -7.18 12.29 11.82
N ASP A 103 -5.90 12.08 11.48
CA ASP A 103 -4.93 13.17 11.27
C ASP A 103 -5.19 14.00 10.00
N ARG A 104 -6.22 13.66 9.21
CA ARG A 104 -6.64 14.39 8.01
C ARG A 104 -8.05 14.96 8.13
N GLY A 105 -8.57 15.05 9.35
CA GLY A 105 -9.93 15.52 9.61
C GLY A 105 -11.00 14.43 9.45
N GLY A 106 -10.59 13.17 9.37
CA GLY A 106 -11.47 12.02 9.50
C GLY A 106 -11.84 11.74 10.96
N SER A 107 -12.70 10.74 11.18
CA SER A 107 -13.15 10.34 12.52
C SER A 107 -12.44 9.06 12.98
N PRO A 108 -11.93 9.00 14.23
CA PRO A 108 -11.44 7.76 14.83
C PRO A 108 -12.46 6.63 14.79
N ASP A 109 -13.75 6.96 14.94
CA ASP A 109 -14.83 5.97 14.90
C ASP A 109 -15.07 5.44 13.48
N ALA A 110 -14.96 6.32 12.47
CA ALA A 110 -15.05 5.92 11.07
C ALA A 110 -13.87 5.02 10.67
N MET A 111 -12.67 5.34 11.15
CA MET A 111 -11.49 4.51 10.92
C MET A 111 -11.62 3.14 11.59
N ARG A 112 -12.17 3.08 12.80
CA ARG A 112 -12.44 1.81 13.51
C ARG A 112 -13.44 0.94 12.74
N ALA A 113 -14.59 1.50 12.37
CA ALA A 113 -15.58 0.78 11.58
C ALA A 113 -15.03 0.28 10.24
N LEU A 114 -14.14 1.05 9.61
CA LEU A 114 -13.48 0.67 8.37
C LEU A 114 -12.49 -0.50 8.58
N ASN A 115 -11.74 -0.50 9.69
CA ASN A 115 -10.85 -1.61 10.05
C ASN A 115 -11.65 -2.88 10.32
N ASP A 116 -12.72 -2.79 11.13
CA ASP A 116 -13.59 -3.92 11.46
C ASP A 116 -14.23 -4.53 10.21
N PHE A 117 -14.64 -3.69 9.25
CA PHE A 117 -15.14 -4.15 7.96
C PHE A 117 -14.07 -4.85 7.14
N HIS A 118 -12.86 -4.30 7.08
CA HIS A 118 -11.75 -4.88 6.32
C HIS A 118 -11.36 -6.26 6.86
N GLU A 119 -11.30 -6.44 8.17
CA GLU A 119 -11.04 -7.74 8.80
C GLU A 119 -12.10 -8.78 8.40
N GLN A 120 -13.39 -8.43 8.49
CA GLN A 120 -14.48 -9.33 8.09
C GLN A 120 -14.41 -9.73 6.61
N VAL A 121 -14.08 -8.79 5.73
CA VAL A 121 -13.93 -9.08 4.29
C VAL A 121 -12.71 -9.97 4.03
N GLN A 122 -11.59 -9.74 4.71
CA GLN A 122 -10.41 -10.60 4.57
C GLN A 122 -10.68 -12.02 5.08
N GLU A 123 -11.38 -12.17 6.20
CA GLU A 123 -11.79 -13.47 6.72
C GLU A 123 -12.73 -14.18 5.75
N LEU A 124 -13.75 -13.49 5.23
CA LEU A 124 -14.67 -14.02 4.24
C LEU A 124 -13.94 -14.51 2.99
N LEU A 125 -13.07 -13.68 2.40
CA LEU A 125 -12.30 -14.05 1.21
C LEU A 125 -11.39 -15.25 1.48
N THR A 126 -10.72 -15.26 2.62
CA THR A 126 -9.84 -16.36 3.00
C THR A 126 -10.64 -17.65 3.14
N ARG A 127 -11.80 -17.61 3.79
CA ARG A 127 -12.67 -18.78 3.93
C ARG A 127 -13.18 -19.27 2.57
N THR A 128 -13.72 -18.37 1.75
CA THR A 128 -14.31 -18.70 0.45
C THR A 128 -13.31 -19.30 -0.52
N PHE A 129 -12.08 -18.79 -0.56
CA PHE A 129 -11.07 -19.24 -1.52
C PHE A 129 -10.07 -20.28 -0.97
N LYS A 130 -10.19 -20.67 0.31
CA LYS A 130 -9.46 -21.79 0.92
C LYS A 130 -10.25 -23.10 0.84
N GLU A 131 -11.57 -23.03 0.69
CA GLU A 131 -12.47 -24.19 0.52
C GLU A 131 -12.68 -24.58 -0.96
N LEU A 132 -12.13 -23.82 -1.92
CA LEU A 132 -12.14 -24.07 -3.37
C LEU A 132 -10.84 -24.72 -3.83
#